data_AF-A0A382HNQ6-F1
#
_entry.id   AF-A0A382HNQ6-F1
#
_cell.length_a   1.000
_cell.length_b   1.000
_cell.length_c   1.000
_cell.angle_alpha   90.00
_cell.angle_beta   90.00
_cell.angle_gamma   90.00
#
_symmetry.space_group_name_H-M   'P 1'
#
loop_
_entity.id
_entity.type
_entity.pdbx_description
1 polymer ?
#
loop_
_entity_poly.entity_id
_entity_poly.type
_entity_poly.pdbx_seq_one_letter_code
_entity_poly.pdbx_strand_id
1 'polypeptide(L)'
;MKILNLILLCMIYVMVFGYVSVNGQTTSSVKGRIEGASQGHGLSVILSNENILLDVSPDSQNDFIFENIEQGEYVLKVNGVGYDTGLSQTVTIGQSEVDAGSTDAFVFNVSKLSEEGYRFKWKEDASPAGAEYSSYVNKPVEVEIFGAQETIPQQNFHPRLWEDYAIVLSDDQKPWNQEFAYRLLETLDQLYIAYYDALAPSKWILSDDHIDNDMTIRKVGTETELVISRHAFTHAAPMLAKVEGKRGKYYSKRLHHACVRFVTEEGTNASRAEQILINRFGVRISGLDYESLTKSTTVETADRFQDFHAEELMQIINTFEEMPEGFHKIPNLKFLLRRKTGHDHPLYPSAPAVAWTFLEEGYIEFVDISFTTISLEYLHRLIIHEKAHFVYASLLSDALR
;
A
#
# COMPACT_ATOMS: atom_id res chain seq x y z
N MET A 1 -71.55 12.24 -31.37
CA MET A 1 -71.51 13.31 -32.39
C MET A 1 -70.33 14.23 -32.05
N LYS A 2 -69.32 14.29 -32.93
CA LYS A 2 -68.41 15.43 -33.23
C LYS A 2 -67.77 16.20 -32.04
N ILE A 3 -66.46 16.06 -31.82
CA ILE A 3 -65.37 16.92 -32.38
C ILE A 3 -65.09 18.17 -31.51
N LEU A 4 -63.89 18.17 -30.92
CA LEU A 4 -62.85 19.21 -31.02
C LEU A 4 -63.16 20.64 -30.52
N ASN A 5 -62.42 21.06 -29.49
CA ASN A 5 -61.59 22.27 -29.43
C ASN A 5 -61.30 22.63 -27.97
N LEU A 6 -60.02 22.73 -27.57
CA LEU A 6 -59.41 24.00 -27.16
C LEU A 6 -57.90 23.85 -26.83
N ILE A 7 -57.07 24.37 -27.73
CA ILE A 7 -55.85 25.17 -27.50
C ILE A 7 -54.68 24.48 -26.78
N LEU A 8 -53.77 23.97 -27.62
CA LEU A 8 -52.35 23.74 -27.32
C LEU A 8 -51.60 25.04 -27.63
N LEU A 9 -51.10 25.74 -26.61
CA LEU A 9 -50.26 26.93 -26.76
C LEU A 9 -48.80 26.60 -26.42
N CYS A 10 -47.95 26.81 -27.43
CA CYS A 10 -46.50 27.02 -27.42
C CYS A 10 -45.76 27.03 -26.07
N MET A 11 -44.80 26.10 -25.93
CA MET A 11 -43.44 26.49 -25.57
C MET A 11 -42.44 25.45 -26.11
N ILE A 12 -41.91 25.71 -27.31
CA ILE A 12 -40.74 25.02 -27.83
C ILE A 12 -39.53 25.66 -27.14
N TYR A 13 -39.05 25.04 -26.06
CA TYR A 13 -37.69 25.27 -25.59
C TYR A 13 -36.79 24.37 -26.42
N VAL A 14 -36.15 24.94 -27.45
CA VAL A 14 -35.02 24.28 -28.12
C VAL A 14 -33.88 24.25 -27.10
N MET A 15 -33.81 23.19 -26.30
CA MET A 15 -32.57 22.81 -25.63
C MET A 15 -31.63 22.32 -26.72
N VAL A 16 -30.76 23.22 -27.18
CA VAL A 16 -29.53 22.84 -27.84
C VAL A 16 -28.75 22.02 -26.82
N PHE A 17 -28.84 20.68 -26.91
CA PHE A 17 -27.83 19.81 -26.34
C PHE A 17 -26.54 20.13 -27.11
N GLY A 18 -25.76 21.06 -26.56
CA GLY A 18 -24.35 21.09 -26.85
C GLY A 18 -23.81 19.73 -26.44
N TYR A 19 -23.42 18.93 -27.42
CA TYR A 19 -22.45 17.89 -27.19
C TYR A 19 -21.23 18.60 -26.60
N VAL A 20 -21.12 18.60 -25.27
CA VAL A 20 -19.81 18.71 -24.65
C VAL A 20 -19.13 17.43 -25.06
N SER A 21 -18.31 17.51 -26.11
CA SER A 21 -17.32 16.48 -26.37
C SER A 21 -16.57 16.33 -25.05
N VAL A 22 -16.74 15.18 -24.40
CA VAL A 22 -15.76 14.73 -23.43
C VAL A 22 -14.48 14.70 -24.25
N ASN A 23 -13.56 15.62 -23.99
CA ASN A 23 -12.22 15.53 -24.56
C ASN A 23 -11.72 14.13 -24.19
N GLY A 24 -11.60 13.25 -25.18
CA GLY A 24 -10.92 11.99 -24.98
C GLY A 24 -9.56 12.32 -24.42
N GLN A 25 -9.17 11.68 -23.31
CA GLN A 25 -7.79 11.73 -22.87
C GLN A 25 -6.94 11.32 -24.07
N THR A 26 -6.05 12.20 -24.50
CA THR A 26 -5.09 11.90 -25.57
C THR A 26 -4.13 10.86 -25.02
N THR A 27 -4.44 9.60 -25.25
CA THR A 27 -3.58 8.51 -24.82
C THR A 27 -2.51 8.24 -25.87
N SER A 28 -1.26 8.20 -25.46
CA SER A 28 -0.11 7.89 -26.32
C SER A 28 0.35 6.46 -26.14
N SER A 29 1.28 6.01 -26.99
CA SER A 29 1.95 4.72 -26.82
C SER A 29 3.44 4.92 -26.59
N VAL A 30 4.01 4.14 -25.67
CA VAL A 30 5.46 4.08 -25.42
C VAL A 30 5.98 2.79 -26.03
N LYS A 31 6.92 2.89 -26.97
CA LYS A 31 7.45 1.74 -27.72
C LYS A 31 8.97 1.70 -27.64
N GLY A 32 9.52 0.49 -27.65
CA GLY A 32 10.96 0.32 -27.69
C GLY A 32 11.36 -1.12 -27.99
N ARG A 33 12.68 -1.35 -27.97
CA ARG A 33 13.31 -2.64 -28.22
C ARG A 33 14.39 -2.93 -27.18
N ILE A 34 14.57 -4.21 -26.89
CA ILE A 34 15.71 -4.71 -26.12
C ILE A 34 16.73 -5.36 -27.05
N GLU A 35 17.97 -4.88 -27.00
CA GLU A 35 19.11 -5.42 -27.75
C GLU A 35 20.05 -6.20 -26.83
N GLY A 36 20.65 -7.28 -27.34
CA GLY A 36 21.62 -8.10 -26.62
C GLY A 36 21.06 -9.31 -25.86
N ALA A 37 19.73 -9.51 -25.86
CA ALA A 37 19.07 -10.72 -25.37
C ALA A 37 18.80 -11.72 -26.50
N SER A 38 19.17 -12.99 -26.30
CA SER A 38 19.08 -14.04 -27.33
C SER A 38 17.64 -14.47 -27.66
N GLN A 39 16.68 -14.28 -26.75
CA GLN A 39 15.21 -14.21 -26.95
C GLN A 39 14.63 -13.52 -25.69
N GLY A 40 13.63 -12.63 -25.81
CA GLY A 40 13.08 -11.81 -24.71
C GLY A 40 12.40 -12.58 -23.55
N HIS A 41 12.51 -13.91 -23.51
CA HIS A 41 12.00 -14.74 -22.44
C HIS A 41 12.69 -14.41 -21.11
N GLY A 42 11.91 -14.04 -20.11
CA GLY A 42 12.39 -13.71 -18.75
C GLY A 42 12.78 -12.24 -18.55
N LEU A 43 12.56 -11.38 -19.55
CA LEU A 43 12.64 -9.93 -19.40
C LEU A 43 11.24 -9.33 -19.26
N SER A 44 11.12 -8.29 -18.45
CA SER A 44 9.94 -7.45 -18.29
C SER A 44 10.36 -6.00 -18.42
N VAL A 45 9.62 -5.23 -19.21
CA VAL A 45 9.77 -3.77 -19.24
C VAL A 45 8.78 -3.19 -18.28
N ILE A 46 9.22 -2.29 -17.42
CA ILE A 46 8.43 -1.62 -16.39
C ILE A 46 8.34 -0.15 -16.80
N LEU A 47 7.11 0.34 -16.94
CA LEU A 47 6.81 1.75 -17.10
C LEU A 47 6.13 2.23 -15.84
N SER A 48 6.77 3.17 -15.17
CA SER A 48 6.27 3.69 -13.90
C SER A 48 6.30 5.20 -13.90
N ASN A 49 5.34 5.83 -13.23
CA ASN A 49 5.40 7.23 -12.86
C ASN A 49 4.76 7.44 -11.50
N GLU A 50 4.43 8.69 -11.21
CA GLU A 50 3.72 9.09 -10.01
C GLU A 50 2.34 8.43 -9.86
N ASN A 51 1.71 7.94 -10.93
CA ASN A 51 0.33 7.44 -10.90
C ASN A 51 0.15 5.97 -11.27
N ILE A 52 1.13 5.39 -11.93
CA ILE A 52 0.97 4.14 -12.67
C ILE A 52 2.22 3.29 -12.45
N LEU A 53 2.03 1.98 -12.24
CA LEU A 53 3.08 0.97 -12.27
C LEU A 53 2.62 -0.17 -13.19
N LEU A 54 3.07 -0.11 -14.44
CA LEU A 54 2.77 -1.10 -15.47
C LEU A 54 4.03 -1.87 -15.81
N ASP A 55 3.84 -3.08 -16.29
CA ASP A 55 4.89 -3.84 -16.94
C ASP A 55 4.33 -4.66 -18.10
N VAL A 56 5.21 -4.98 -19.04
CA VAL A 56 4.91 -5.81 -20.20
C VAL A 56 6.08 -6.76 -20.46
N SER A 57 5.76 -7.96 -20.94
CA SER A 57 6.78 -8.85 -21.49
C SER A 57 7.08 -8.44 -22.94
N PRO A 58 8.36 -8.33 -23.34
CA PRO A 58 8.73 -8.12 -24.73
C PRO A 58 8.25 -9.27 -25.63
N ASP A 59 8.01 -8.97 -26.90
CA ASP A 59 7.63 -9.96 -27.90
C ASP A 59 8.83 -10.80 -28.39
N SER A 60 8.58 -11.71 -29.35
CA SER A 60 9.61 -12.57 -29.93
C SER A 60 10.75 -11.84 -30.67
N GLN A 61 10.55 -10.56 -30.99
CA GLN A 61 11.54 -9.67 -31.62
C GLN A 61 12.20 -8.74 -30.60
N ASN A 62 11.93 -8.94 -29.31
CA ASN A 62 12.33 -8.10 -28.19
C ASN A 62 11.74 -6.67 -28.24
N ASP A 63 10.65 -6.48 -28.98
CA ASP A 63 9.91 -5.22 -29.01
C ASP A 63 8.89 -5.18 -27.86
N PHE A 64 8.64 -4.00 -27.32
CA PHE A 64 7.63 -3.78 -26.28
C PHE A 64 6.77 -2.56 -26.60
N ILE A 65 5.53 -2.60 -26.11
CA ILE A 65 4.57 -1.52 -26.26
C ILE A 65 3.74 -1.36 -24.97
N PHE A 66 3.65 -0.12 -24.51
CA PHE A 66 2.64 0.31 -23.55
C PHE A 66 1.61 1.14 -24.31
N GLU A 67 0.36 0.69 -24.30
CA GLU A 67 -0.75 1.40 -24.91
C GLU A 67 -1.51 2.23 -23.88
N ASN A 68 -2.27 3.21 -24.39
CA ASN A 68 -3.18 4.03 -23.61
C ASN A 68 -2.53 4.83 -22.47
N ILE A 69 -1.31 5.33 -22.67
CA ILE A 69 -0.55 6.03 -21.63
C ILE A 69 -0.89 7.51 -21.62
N GLU A 70 -1.29 8.00 -20.45
CA GLU A 70 -1.61 9.40 -20.22
C GLU A 70 -0.37 10.29 -20.29
N GLN A 71 -0.57 11.57 -20.58
CA GLN A 71 0.48 12.57 -20.57
C GLN A 71 1.19 12.63 -19.20
N GLY A 72 2.52 12.72 -19.20
CA GLY A 72 3.29 12.86 -17.97
C GLY A 72 4.77 12.54 -18.13
N GLU A 73 5.50 12.65 -17.02
CA GLU A 73 6.88 12.18 -16.90
C GLU A 73 6.86 10.76 -16.33
N TYR A 74 7.60 9.85 -16.97
CA TYR A 74 7.68 8.45 -16.61
C TYR A 74 9.14 8.01 -16.48
N VAL A 75 9.32 6.88 -15.80
CA VAL A 75 10.56 6.13 -15.69
C VAL A 75 10.32 4.77 -16.35
N LEU A 76 11.11 4.51 -17.38
CA LEU A 76 11.11 3.27 -18.14
C LEU A 76 12.33 2.44 -17.75
N LYS A 77 12.12 1.18 -17.42
CA LYS A 77 13.16 0.28 -16.92
C LYS A 77 13.00 -1.11 -17.49
N VAL A 78 14.10 -1.80 -17.73
CA VAL A 78 14.10 -3.23 -18.04
C VAL A 78 14.54 -4.01 -16.81
N ASN A 79 13.82 -5.07 -16.51
CA ASN A 79 14.14 -6.02 -15.46
C ASN A 79 14.17 -7.43 -16.07
N GLY A 80 15.03 -8.31 -15.57
CA GLY A 80 14.99 -9.70 -16.00
C GLY A 80 16.12 -10.55 -15.45
N VAL A 81 15.85 -11.84 -15.33
CA VAL A 81 16.73 -12.79 -14.64
C VAL A 81 17.98 -13.09 -15.48
N GLY A 82 19.16 -12.92 -14.89
CA GLY A 82 20.44 -13.27 -15.52
C GLY A 82 20.96 -12.25 -16.55
N TYR A 83 20.42 -11.03 -16.56
CA TYR A 83 20.88 -9.94 -17.44
C TYR A 83 21.32 -8.71 -16.63
N ASP A 84 22.39 -8.04 -17.07
CA ASP A 84 22.61 -6.62 -16.74
C ASP A 84 21.68 -5.82 -17.66
N THR A 85 20.64 -5.25 -17.07
CA THR A 85 19.56 -4.57 -17.80
C THR A 85 19.80 -3.07 -18.00
N GLY A 86 20.93 -2.54 -17.51
CA GLY A 86 21.25 -1.12 -17.57
C GLY A 86 20.48 -0.28 -16.54
N LEU A 87 20.54 1.05 -16.70
CA LEU A 87 19.85 2.01 -15.84
C LEU A 87 18.48 2.36 -16.43
N SER A 88 17.54 2.76 -15.57
CA SER A 88 16.28 3.34 -15.99
C SER A 88 16.48 4.59 -16.86
N GLN A 89 15.53 4.86 -17.77
CA GLN A 89 15.47 6.05 -18.60
C GLN A 89 14.24 6.89 -18.26
N THR A 90 14.35 8.22 -18.25
CA THR A 90 13.20 9.13 -18.08
C THR A 90 12.52 9.37 -19.43
N VAL A 91 11.19 9.32 -19.44
CA VAL A 91 10.34 9.43 -20.64
C VAL A 91 9.28 10.51 -20.42
N THR A 92 9.28 11.55 -21.24
CA THR A 92 8.26 12.60 -21.22
C THR A 92 7.23 12.36 -22.32
N ILE A 93 5.95 12.21 -21.95
CA ILE A 93 4.84 12.07 -22.89
C ILE A 93 4.10 13.42 -22.97
N GLY A 94 4.07 14.02 -24.17
CA GLY A 94 3.51 15.37 -24.42
C GLY A 94 2.04 15.40 -24.87
N GLN A 95 1.47 16.61 -24.95
CA GLN A 95 0.03 16.87 -25.17
C GLN A 95 -0.38 16.99 -26.66
N SER A 96 0.58 17.16 -27.58
CA SER A 96 0.29 17.29 -29.01
C SER A 96 0.02 15.90 -29.59
N GLU A 97 -0.88 15.81 -30.57
CA GLU A 97 -0.92 14.68 -31.50
C GLU A 97 0.51 14.44 -31.98
N VAL A 98 1.17 13.46 -31.37
CA VAL A 98 2.46 12.99 -31.85
C VAL A 98 2.10 12.22 -33.09
N ASP A 99 2.41 12.82 -34.25
CA ASP A 99 2.57 12.09 -35.50
C ASP A 99 3.07 10.69 -35.18
N ALA A 100 2.30 9.68 -35.58
CA ALA A 100 2.67 8.26 -35.49
C ALA A 100 3.83 7.94 -36.46
N GLY A 101 4.89 8.73 -36.40
CA GLY A 101 5.94 8.87 -37.40
C GLY A 101 7.12 9.69 -36.88
N SER A 102 7.65 9.35 -35.70
CA SER A 102 9.02 9.68 -35.28
C SER A 102 9.44 8.71 -34.17
N THR A 103 9.60 7.45 -34.54
CA THR A 103 10.19 6.40 -33.70
C THR A 103 11.67 6.69 -33.45
N ASP A 104 11.99 7.45 -32.41
CA ASP A 104 13.12 7.08 -31.57
C ASP A 104 12.59 6.00 -30.63
N ALA A 105 12.53 4.76 -31.13
CA ALA A 105 12.18 3.62 -30.30
C ALA A 105 13.18 3.57 -29.14
N PHE A 106 12.72 3.48 -27.89
CA PHE A 106 13.63 3.35 -26.76
C PHE A 106 14.43 2.07 -26.91
N VAL A 107 15.76 2.18 -26.91
CA VAL A 107 16.64 1.01 -26.98
C VAL A 107 17.26 0.76 -25.62
N PHE A 108 17.03 -0.43 -25.07
CA PHE A 108 17.75 -0.93 -23.91
C PHE A 108 18.78 -1.94 -24.35
N ASN A 109 20.05 -1.66 -24.04
CA ASN A 109 21.13 -2.59 -24.26
C ASN A 109 21.27 -3.45 -23.00
N VAL A 110 20.94 -4.73 -23.12
CA VAL A 110 21.12 -5.70 -22.05
C VAL A 110 22.26 -6.64 -22.37
N SER A 111 22.95 -7.12 -21.35
CA SER A 111 24.01 -8.12 -21.54
C SER A 111 23.79 -9.30 -20.61
N LYS A 112 23.91 -10.52 -21.14
CA LYS A 112 23.81 -11.73 -20.33
C LYS A 112 24.93 -11.70 -19.30
N LEU A 113 24.58 -11.90 -18.03
CA LEU A 113 25.56 -11.97 -16.95
C LEU A 113 26.40 -13.24 -17.08
N SER A 114 27.67 -13.12 -16.68
CA SER A 114 28.59 -14.27 -16.60
C SER A 114 28.03 -15.32 -15.66
N GLU A 115 28.09 -16.59 -16.06
CA GLU A 115 27.82 -17.74 -15.18
C GLU A 115 29.05 -18.11 -14.32
N GLU A 116 30.20 -17.50 -14.60
CA GLU A 116 31.43 -17.64 -13.83
C GLU A 116 31.56 -16.50 -12.80
N GLY A 117 31.35 -16.82 -11.53
CA GLY A 117 31.62 -15.92 -10.39
C GLY A 117 30.42 -15.08 -9.92
N TYR A 118 30.34 -14.82 -8.61
CA TYR A 118 29.23 -14.08 -8.00
C TYR A 118 29.50 -12.58 -8.11
N ARG A 119 28.54 -11.85 -8.65
CA ARG A 119 28.56 -10.41 -8.75
C ARG A 119 27.17 -9.92 -8.42
N PHE A 120 27.04 -9.19 -7.34
CA PHE A 120 25.85 -8.39 -7.04
C PHE A 120 26.18 -6.93 -7.29
N LYS A 121 25.25 -6.21 -7.92
CA LYS A 121 25.36 -4.77 -8.07
C LYS A 121 23.98 -4.14 -7.89
N TRP A 122 23.91 -3.22 -6.96
CA TRP A 122 22.81 -2.27 -6.83
C TRP A 122 23.35 -0.86 -7.09
N LYS A 123 22.59 -0.04 -7.81
CA LYS A 123 22.91 1.35 -8.07
C LYS A 123 21.64 2.18 -8.11
N GLU A 124 21.66 3.32 -7.44
CA GLU A 124 20.60 4.33 -7.52
C GLU A 124 20.40 4.81 -8.97
N ASP A 125 19.14 4.88 -9.40
CA ASP A 125 18.71 5.43 -10.67
C ASP A 125 17.41 6.25 -10.49
N ALA A 126 16.67 6.54 -11.56
CA ALA A 126 15.45 7.34 -11.46
C ALA A 126 14.26 6.56 -10.88
N SER A 127 14.36 5.22 -10.72
CA SER A 127 13.32 4.37 -10.17
C SER A 127 13.43 4.23 -8.64
N PRO A 128 12.31 4.04 -7.92
CA PRO A 128 12.34 3.84 -6.46
C PRO A 128 13.22 2.66 -6.02
N ALA A 129 13.21 1.54 -6.74
CA ALA A 129 14.01 0.37 -6.38
C ALA A 129 15.49 0.48 -6.78
N GLY A 130 15.89 1.48 -7.58
CA GLY A 130 17.21 1.55 -8.22
C GLY A 130 17.42 0.43 -9.26
N ALA A 131 18.57 0.41 -9.92
CA ALA A 131 18.96 -0.69 -10.80
C ALA A 131 19.68 -1.79 -10.00
N GLU A 132 19.18 -3.03 -10.08
CA GLU A 132 19.80 -4.20 -9.45
C GLU A 132 20.03 -5.31 -10.47
N TYR A 133 21.18 -5.96 -10.39
CA TYR A 133 21.41 -7.23 -11.05
C TYR A 133 22.42 -8.09 -10.30
N SER A 134 22.28 -9.41 -10.43
CA SER A 134 23.22 -10.37 -9.85
C SER A 134 23.55 -11.52 -10.80
N SER A 135 24.82 -11.89 -10.90
CA SER A 135 25.22 -13.12 -11.60
C SER A 135 25.04 -14.36 -10.73
N TYR A 136 24.72 -15.48 -11.37
CA TYR A 136 24.48 -16.76 -10.71
C TYR A 136 25.80 -17.40 -10.24
N VAL A 137 25.88 -17.72 -8.95
CA VAL A 137 26.81 -18.73 -8.41
C VAL A 137 26.14 -19.64 -7.38
N ASN A 138 25.15 -19.12 -6.65
CA ASN A 138 24.37 -19.95 -5.75
C ASN A 138 23.21 -20.57 -6.53
N LYS A 139 23.02 -21.89 -6.35
CA LYS A 139 21.79 -22.54 -6.77
C LYS A 139 20.62 -21.84 -6.09
N PRO A 140 19.50 -21.60 -6.79
CA PRO A 140 18.27 -21.14 -6.16
C PRO A 140 17.93 -22.00 -4.95
N VAL A 141 17.30 -21.40 -3.95
CA VAL A 141 16.79 -22.16 -2.80
C VAL A 141 15.50 -22.85 -3.23
N GLU A 142 15.47 -24.17 -3.14
CA GLU A 142 14.26 -24.96 -3.34
C GLU A 142 13.56 -25.14 -2.00
N VAL A 143 12.27 -24.82 -1.95
CA VAL A 143 11.43 -24.96 -0.77
C VAL A 143 10.15 -25.70 -1.10
N GLU A 144 9.63 -26.49 -0.18
CA GLU A 144 8.33 -27.15 -0.34
C GLU A 144 7.25 -26.31 0.34
N ILE A 145 6.25 -25.86 -0.43
CA ILE A 145 5.07 -25.15 0.06
C ILE A 145 3.84 -25.73 -0.62
N PHE A 146 2.78 -26.01 0.14
CA PHE A 146 1.56 -26.68 -0.33
C PHE A 146 1.83 -28.04 -1.00
N GLY A 147 2.92 -28.72 -0.59
CA GLY A 147 3.38 -29.96 -1.22
C GLY A 147 3.93 -29.79 -2.64
N ALA A 148 4.14 -28.56 -3.10
CA ALA A 148 4.79 -28.22 -4.35
C ALA A 148 6.21 -27.68 -4.10
N GLN A 149 7.15 -28.02 -4.98
CA GLN A 149 8.50 -27.47 -4.95
C GLN A 149 8.49 -26.09 -5.60
N GLU A 150 8.81 -25.07 -4.82
CA GLU A 150 8.95 -23.68 -5.23
C GLU A 150 10.42 -23.29 -5.27
N THR A 151 10.79 -22.52 -6.29
CA THR A 151 12.17 -22.05 -6.48
C THR A 151 12.26 -20.58 -6.10
N ILE A 152 13.12 -20.23 -5.15
CA ILE A 152 13.36 -18.84 -4.75
C ILE A 152 14.52 -18.26 -5.58
N PRO A 153 14.24 -17.33 -6.51
CA PRO A 153 15.26 -16.66 -7.29
C PRO A 153 16.21 -15.88 -6.38
N GLN A 154 17.48 -15.78 -6.75
CA GLN A 154 18.51 -15.08 -5.96
C GLN A 154 18.59 -13.57 -6.25
N GLN A 155 17.49 -12.95 -6.70
CA GLN A 155 17.45 -11.56 -7.16
C GLN A 155 16.10 -10.91 -6.85
N ASN A 156 15.97 -9.60 -7.13
CA ASN A 156 14.71 -8.86 -6.99
C ASN A 156 14.13 -8.98 -5.58
N PHE A 157 14.98 -8.90 -4.56
CA PHE A 157 14.58 -8.97 -3.15
C PHE A 157 13.89 -10.28 -2.69
N HIS A 158 13.75 -11.28 -3.56
CA HIS A 158 13.12 -12.56 -3.21
C HIS A 158 13.84 -13.29 -2.07
N PRO A 159 15.19 -13.34 -2.02
CA PRO A 159 15.89 -13.98 -0.91
C PRO A 159 15.58 -13.30 0.42
N ARG A 160 15.52 -11.96 0.44
CA ARG A 160 15.26 -11.20 1.66
C ARG A 160 13.82 -11.36 2.13
N LEU A 161 12.85 -11.35 1.21
CA LEU A 161 11.45 -11.65 1.52
C LEU A 161 11.27 -13.06 2.11
N TRP A 162 12.04 -14.03 1.62
CA TRP A 162 12.04 -15.37 2.20
C TRP A 162 12.72 -15.41 3.58
N GLU A 163 13.94 -14.88 3.70
CA GLU A 163 14.74 -14.95 4.93
C GLU A 163 14.09 -14.21 6.09
N ASP A 164 13.57 -13.00 5.83
CA ASP A 164 13.02 -12.13 6.88
C ASP A 164 11.53 -12.41 7.13
N TYR A 165 10.77 -12.86 6.13
CA TYR A 165 9.30 -12.95 6.23
C TYR A 165 8.68 -14.29 5.83
N ALA A 166 9.49 -15.29 5.44
CA ALA A 166 9.04 -16.58 4.93
C ALA A 166 8.05 -16.43 3.74
N ILE A 167 8.27 -15.41 2.90
CA ILE A 167 7.44 -15.11 1.74
C ILE A 167 8.09 -15.68 0.47
N VAL A 168 7.34 -16.50 -0.26
CA VAL A 168 7.65 -16.92 -1.63
C VAL A 168 6.75 -16.13 -2.58
N LEU A 169 7.39 -15.42 -3.51
CA LEU A 169 6.70 -14.73 -4.59
C LEU A 169 6.46 -15.71 -5.74
N SER A 170 5.19 -15.86 -6.13
CA SER A 170 4.76 -16.77 -7.19
C SER A 170 4.28 -16.03 -8.42
N ASP A 171 4.79 -16.47 -9.57
CA ASP A 171 4.41 -15.97 -10.90
C ASP A 171 3.21 -16.72 -11.51
N ASP A 172 2.47 -17.51 -10.72
CA ASP A 172 1.36 -18.38 -11.20
C ASP A 172 0.29 -17.63 -12.01
N GLN A 173 0.04 -16.35 -11.70
CA GLN A 173 -0.92 -15.51 -12.42
C GLN A 173 -0.24 -14.35 -13.14
N LYS A 174 0.60 -13.59 -12.43
CA LYS A 174 1.34 -12.44 -12.96
C LYS A 174 2.77 -12.46 -12.41
N PRO A 175 3.75 -12.07 -13.23
CA PRO A 175 5.15 -12.08 -12.82
C PRO A 175 5.44 -11.00 -11.76
N TRP A 176 6.23 -11.35 -10.75
CA TRP A 176 6.80 -10.41 -9.81
C TRP A 176 8.04 -9.73 -10.39
N ASN A 177 7.96 -8.42 -10.54
CA ASN A 177 9.10 -7.61 -10.93
C ASN A 177 9.78 -6.95 -9.71
N GLN A 178 10.94 -6.35 -9.95
CA GLN A 178 11.76 -5.73 -8.90
C GLN A 178 11.00 -4.63 -8.12
N GLU A 179 10.18 -3.81 -8.78
CA GLU A 179 9.44 -2.73 -8.13
C GLU A 179 8.35 -3.25 -7.18
N PHE A 180 7.62 -4.30 -7.57
CA PHE A 180 6.63 -4.93 -6.70
C PHE A 180 7.28 -5.57 -5.48
N ALA A 181 8.36 -6.34 -5.69
CA ALA A 181 9.07 -7.01 -4.60
C ALA A 181 9.71 -6.00 -3.63
N TYR A 182 10.30 -4.93 -4.14
CA TYR A 182 10.89 -3.85 -3.33
C TYR A 182 9.84 -3.17 -2.45
N ARG A 183 8.72 -2.74 -3.04
CA ARG A 183 7.64 -2.05 -2.30
C ARG A 183 7.02 -2.94 -1.22
N LEU A 184 6.87 -4.23 -1.50
CA LEU A 184 6.41 -5.20 -0.51
C LEU A 184 7.41 -5.29 0.66
N LEU A 185 8.69 -5.48 0.35
CA LEU A 185 9.76 -5.58 1.35
C LEU A 185 9.82 -4.35 2.24
N GLU A 186 9.87 -3.15 1.67
CA GLU A 186 9.91 -1.90 2.44
C GLU A 186 8.68 -1.71 3.33
N THR A 187 7.51 -2.14 2.86
CA THR A 187 6.27 -2.07 3.64
C THR A 187 6.30 -3.06 4.82
N LEU A 188 6.88 -4.24 4.63
CA LEU A 188 7.02 -5.25 5.69
C LEU A 188 8.10 -4.85 6.72
N ASP A 189 9.24 -4.31 6.28
CA ASP A 189 10.31 -3.77 7.15
C ASP A 189 9.78 -2.69 8.11
N GLN A 190 8.72 -2.00 7.70
CA GLN A 190 8.03 -0.98 8.46
C GLN A 190 7.04 -1.52 9.51
N LEU A 191 6.54 -2.74 9.33
CA LEU A 191 5.45 -3.33 10.11
C LEU A 191 5.94 -4.44 11.05
N TYR A 192 6.93 -5.21 10.61
CA TYR A 192 7.30 -6.45 11.25
C TYR A 192 8.80 -6.55 11.43
N ILE A 193 9.23 -7.04 12.59
CA ILE A 193 10.64 -7.22 12.92
C ILE A 193 10.88 -8.70 13.16
N ALA A 194 11.42 -9.38 12.14
CA ALA A 194 11.68 -10.83 12.11
C ALA A 194 12.55 -11.35 13.27
N TYR A 195 13.28 -10.47 13.95
CA TYR A 195 14.09 -10.84 15.11
C TYR A 195 13.27 -11.28 16.33
N TYR A 196 12.07 -10.73 16.53
CA TYR A 196 11.27 -10.98 17.74
C TYR A 196 10.21 -12.07 17.56
N ASP A 197 9.89 -12.41 16.32
CA ASP A 197 8.83 -13.36 15.96
C ASP A 197 9.11 -13.90 14.55
N ALA A 198 8.62 -15.09 14.23
CA ALA A 198 8.72 -15.68 12.89
C ALA A 198 7.34 -15.84 12.24
N LEU A 199 7.23 -15.44 10.97
CA LEU A 199 6.04 -15.69 10.17
C LEU A 199 6.07 -17.12 9.62
N ALA A 200 4.88 -17.70 9.46
CA ALA A 200 4.75 -18.99 8.81
C ALA A 200 4.95 -18.83 7.29
N PRO A 201 5.45 -19.88 6.59
CA PRO A 201 5.65 -19.83 5.14
C PRO A 201 4.37 -19.41 4.40
N SER A 202 4.55 -18.50 3.44
CA SER A 202 3.45 -18.00 2.63
C SER A 202 3.81 -17.86 1.16
N LYS A 203 2.83 -18.14 0.29
CA LYS A 203 2.94 -17.99 -1.17
C LYS A 203 2.10 -16.82 -1.62
N TRP A 204 2.72 -15.85 -2.30
CA TRP A 204 2.10 -14.60 -2.71
C TRP A 204 1.96 -14.52 -4.24
N ILE A 205 0.73 -14.33 -4.71
CA ILE A 205 0.39 -14.32 -6.13
C ILE A 205 -0.13 -12.92 -6.50
N LEU A 206 0.43 -12.32 -7.55
CA LEU A 206 -0.08 -11.06 -8.11
C LEU A 206 -1.29 -11.28 -9.00
N SER A 207 -2.29 -10.42 -8.89
CA SER A 207 -3.45 -10.39 -9.79
C SER A 207 -3.74 -8.98 -10.31
N ASP A 208 -4.26 -8.90 -11.53
CA ASP A 208 -4.82 -7.65 -12.09
C ASP A 208 -6.30 -7.47 -11.69
N ASP A 209 -6.91 -8.48 -11.08
CA ASP A 209 -8.32 -8.42 -10.70
C ASP A 209 -8.54 -7.43 -9.56
N HIS A 210 -9.75 -6.86 -9.54
CA HIS A 210 -10.21 -6.15 -8.36
C HIS A 210 -10.46 -7.15 -7.23
N ILE A 211 -9.83 -6.91 -6.09
CA ILE A 211 -9.95 -7.73 -4.89
C ILE A 211 -10.36 -6.82 -3.74
N ASP A 212 -11.40 -7.19 -3.01
CA ASP A 212 -11.84 -6.45 -1.82
C ASP A 212 -10.72 -6.36 -0.80
N ASN A 213 -10.48 -5.16 -0.28
CA ASN A 213 -9.35 -4.85 0.62
C ASN A 213 -8.00 -5.30 0.06
N ASP A 214 -7.88 -5.30 -1.28
CA ASP A 214 -6.67 -5.56 -2.06
C ASP A 214 -6.07 -6.96 -1.96
N MET A 215 -6.58 -7.83 -1.11
CA MET A 215 -5.93 -9.10 -0.82
C MET A 215 -6.90 -10.17 -0.30
N THR A 216 -6.72 -11.40 -0.76
CA THR A 216 -7.33 -12.59 -0.18
C THR A 216 -6.27 -13.41 0.57
N ILE A 217 -6.66 -13.99 1.71
CA ILE A 217 -5.79 -14.84 2.52
C ILE A 217 -6.48 -16.20 2.69
N ARG A 218 -5.78 -17.28 2.31
CA ARG A 218 -6.24 -18.65 2.46
C ARG A 218 -5.21 -19.46 3.25
N LYS A 219 -5.57 -19.88 4.45
CA LYS A 219 -4.72 -20.76 5.28
C LYS A 219 -4.98 -22.24 4.96
N VAL A 220 -3.93 -23.02 4.81
CA VAL A 220 -3.98 -24.49 4.72
C VAL A 220 -2.99 -25.07 5.72
N GLY A 221 -3.50 -25.58 6.84
CA GLY A 221 -2.63 -25.98 7.95
C GLY A 221 -1.88 -24.77 8.50
N THR A 222 -0.54 -24.81 8.45
CA THR A 222 0.34 -23.71 8.87
C THR A 222 0.76 -22.79 7.72
N GLU A 223 0.53 -23.18 6.48
CA GLU A 223 0.95 -22.42 5.30
C GLU A 223 -0.17 -21.47 4.84
N THR A 224 0.21 -20.36 4.24
CA THR A 224 -0.73 -19.32 3.80
C THR A 224 -0.56 -18.99 2.32
N GLU A 225 -1.64 -19.03 1.55
CA GLU A 225 -1.68 -18.58 0.16
C GLU A 225 -2.38 -17.23 0.14
N LEU A 226 -1.75 -16.26 -0.53
CA LEU A 226 -2.27 -14.91 -0.66
C LEU A 226 -2.33 -14.53 -2.13
N VAL A 227 -3.46 -13.93 -2.52
CA VAL A 227 -3.59 -13.25 -3.81
C VAL A 227 -3.75 -11.77 -3.53
N ILE A 228 -2.82 -10.96 -4.04
CA ILE A 228 -2.81 -9.50 -3.85
C ILE A 228 -3.00 -8.79 -5.19
N SER A 229 -3.84 -7.77 -5.19
CA SER A 229 -4.08 -6.95 -6.38
C SER A 229 -2.89 -6.05 -6.65
N ARG A 230 -2.43 -5.99 -7.90
CA ARG A 230 -1.37 -5.07 -8.33
C ARG A 230 -1.72 -3.60 -8.08
N HIS A 231 -3.01 -3.27 -7.99
CA HIS A 231 -3.49 -1.94 -7.65
C HIS A 231 -3.13 -1.50 -6.22
N ALA A 232 -2.82 -2.43 -5.31
CA ALA A 232 -2.36 -2.10 -3.96
C ALA A 232 -1.02 -1.38 -3.95
N PHE A 233 -0.19 -1.64 -4.96
CA PHE A 233 1.17 -1.11 -5.10
C PHE A 233 1.22 0.27 -5.74
N THR A 234 0.12 0.71 -6.35
CA THR A 234 -0.02 2.04 -6.93
C THR A 234 0.09 3.09 -5.80
N HIS A 235 1.04 4.03 -5.95
CA HIS A 235 1.40 5.03 -4.93
C HIS A 235 1.92 4.50 -3.58
N ALA A 236 2.34 3.24 -3.48
CA ALA A 236 2.91 2.72 -2.23
C ALA A 236 4.24 3.41 -1.84
N ALA A 237 4.98 3.96 -2.83
CA ALA A 237 6.16 4.78 -2.59
C ALA A 237 5.77 6.28 -2.54
N PRO A 238 6.27 7.08 -1.57
CA PRO A 238 5.97 8.50 -1.45
C PRO A 238 6.40 9.32 -2.67
N MET A 239 5.50 10.14 -3.20
CA MET A 239 5.75 10.97 -4.40
C MET A 239 5.65 12.46 -4.09
N LEU A 240 6.34 13.31 -4.85
CA LEU A 240 6.21 14.76 -4.76
C LEU A 240 5.04 15.25 -5.61
N ALA A 241 3.89 15.51 -5.01
CA ALA A 241 2.72 16.07 -5.68
C ALA A 241 2.64 17.60 -5.52
N LYS A 242 1.85 18.27 -6.36
CA LYS A 242 1.40 19.66 -6.12
C LYS A 242 -0.10 19.66 -5.85
N VAL A 243 -0.50 19.97 -4.63
CA VAL A 243 -1.90 20.16 -4.25
C VAL A 243 -2.14 21.67 -4.12
N GLU A 244 -3.05 22.22 -4.92
CA GLU A 244 -3.37 23.66 -4.95
C GLU A 244 -2.14 24.58 -5.14
N GLY A 245 -1.20 24.16 -6.00
CA GLY A 245 0.03 24.91 -6.26
C GLY A 245 1.11 24.78 -5.16
N LYS A 246 0.83 24.10 -4.04
CA LYS A 246 1.79 23.79 -2.99
C LYS A 246 2.37 22.40 -3.20
N ARG A 247 3.70 22.28 -3.17
CA ARG A 247 4.38 20.97 -3.20
C ARG A 247 4.09 20.21 -1.90
N GLY A 248 3.62 18.97 -2.00
CA GLY A 248 3.34 18.06 -0.90
C GLY A 248 3.75 16.62 -1.28
N LYS A 249 3.65 15.68 -0.35
CA LYS A 249 3.85 14.25 -0.66
C LYS A 249 2.50 13.56 -0.87
N TYR A 250 2.34 12.80 -1.94
CA TYR A 250 1.17 11.94 -2.20
C TYR A 250 1.59 10.48 -2.17
N TYR A 251 0.82 9.64 -1.50
CA TYR A 251 1.02 8.20 -1.39
C TYR A 251 -0.29 7.50 -1.06
N SER A 252 -0.37 6.20 -1.31
CA SER A 252 -1.47 5.33 -0.89
C SER A 252 -0.97 4.34 0.15
N LYS A 253 -1.79 4.08 1.17
CA LYS A 253 -1.52 3.07 2.19
C LYS A 253 -2.20 1.72 1.92
N ARG A 254 -2.72 1.48 0.70
CA ARG A 254 -3.36 0.20 0.31
C ARG A 254 -2.46 -1.01 0.53
N LEU A 255 -1.22 -0.97 0.02
CA LEU A 255 -0.24 -2.04 0.27
C LEU A 255 0.05 -2.22 1.78
N HIS A 256 0.15 -1.12 2.52
CA HIS A 256 0.32 -1.16 3.97
C HIS A 256 -0.86 -1.86 4.66
N HIS A 257 -2.11 -1.51 4.32
CA HIS A 257 -3.30 -2.15 4.88
C HIS A 257 -3.35 -3.66 4.59
N ALA A 258 -3.00 -4.06 3.37
CA ALA A 258 -2.87 -5.47 3.02
C ALA A 258 -1.78 -6.18 3.86
N CYS A 259 -0.61 -5.56 4.02
CA CYS A 259 0.46 -6.14 4.82
C CYS A 259 0.11 -6.21 6.32
N VAL A 260 -0.62 -5.23 6.87
CA VAL A 260 -1.14 -5.28 8.25
C VAL A 260 -2.07 -6.49 8.42
N ARG A 261 -2.98 -6.72 7.48
CA ARG A 261 -3.88 -7.88 7.50
C ARG A 261 -3.10 -9.19 7.51
N PHE A 262 -2.06 -9.31 6.69
CA PHE A 262 -1.21 -10.50 6.67
C PHE A 262 -0.46 -10.70 8.00
N VAL A 263 0.32 -9.69 8.43
CA VAL A 263 1.20 -9.79 9.60
C VAL A 263 0.39 -10.08 10.86
N THR A 264 -0.75 -9.40 11.04
CA THR A 264 -1.59 -9.53 12.23
C THR A 264 -2.60 -10.68 12.17
N GLU A 265 -2.60 -11.47 11.08
CA GLU A 265 -3.58 -12.53 10.85
C GLU A 265 -5.03 -11.99 10.91
N GLU A 266 -5.33 -10.99 10.08
CA GLU A 266 -6.59 -10.25 10.06
C GLU A 266 -6.94 -9.63 11.43
N GLY A 267 -5.91 -9.15 12.14
CA GLY A 267 -6.03 -8.55 13.49
C GLY A 267 -6.16 -9.57 14.63
N THR A 268 -6.26 -10.88 14.35
CA THR A 268 -6.46 -11.89 15.39
C THR A 268 -5.22 -12.16 16.24
N ASN A 269 -4.02 -11.86 15.71
CA ASN A 269 -2.77 -11.90 16.46
C ASN A 269 -2.54 -10.54 17.14
N ALA A 270 -3.14 -10.37 18.31
CA ALA A 270 -3.09 -9.12 19.09
C ALA A 270 -1.65 -8.71 19.48
N SER A 271 -0.74 -9.67 19.66
CA SER A 271 0.67 -9.36 19.99
C SER A 271 1.39 -8.67 18.83
N ARG A 272 1.21 -9.17 17.60
CA ARG A 272 1.76 -8.52 16.40
C ARG A 272 1.11 -7.17 16.12
N ALA A 273 -0.20 -7.06 16.32
CA ALA A 273 -0.91 -5.79 16.22
C ALA A 273 -0.36 -4.76 17.23
N GLU A 274 -0.14 -5.17 18.48
CA GLU A 274 0.46 -4.32 19.50
C GLU A 274 1.91 -3.93 19.15
N GLN A 275 2.72 -4.83 18.59
CA GLN A 275 4.07 -4.48 18.13
C GLN A 275 4.03 -3.37 17.09
N ILE A 276 3.11 -3.42 16.12
CA ILE A 276 2.91 -2.33 15.15
C ILE A 276 2.53 -1.03 15.87
N LEU A 277 1.56 -1.09 16.79
CA LEU A 277 1.10 0.05 17.58
C LEU A 277 2.23 0.71 18.38
N ILE A 278 3.10 -0.08 19.01
CA ILE A 278 4.26 0.40 19.76
C ILE A 278 5.30 1.00 18.81
N ASN A 279 5.70 0.23 17.80
CA ASN A 279 6.85 0.56 16.96
C ASN A 279 6.58 1.77 16.07
N ARG A 280 5.37 1.87 15.50
CA ARG A 280 4.97 2.97 14.63
C ARG A 280 4.36 4.13 15.40
N PHE A 281 3.45 3.85 16.34
CA PHE A 281 2.62 4.90 16.96
C PHE A 281 2.96 5.20 18.42
N GLY A 282 3.83 4.40 19.05
CA GLY A 282 4.25 4.61 20.43
C GLY A 282 3.17 4.31 21.47
N VAL A 283 2.13 3.54 21.11
CA VAL A 283 1.00 3.23 21.99
C VAL A 283 0.95 1.76 22.34
N ARG A 284 0.46 1.45 23.54
CA ARG A 284 0.27 0.10 24.07
C ARG A 284 -1.20 -0.18 24.36
N ILE A 285 -1.59 -1.45 24.29
CA ILE A 285 -2.96 -1.90 24.55
C ILE A 285 -3.03 -3.01 25.61
N SER A 286 -1.89 -3.63 25.96
CA SER A 286 -1.82 -4.74 26.90
C SER A 286 -0.94 -4.45 28.12
N GLY A 287 -1.09 -5.28 29.15
CA GLY A 287 -0.31 -5.19 30.38
C GLY A 287 -0.58 -3.91 31.18
N LEU A 288 -1.83 -3.43 31.15
CA LEU A 288 -2.25 -2.18 31.77
C LEU A 288 -2.70 -2.39 33.21
N ASP A 289 -2.26 -1.51 34.12
CA ASP A 289 -2.85 -1.35 35.44
C ASP A 289 -3.95 -0.29 35.38
N TYR A 290 -5.19 -0.75 35.15
CA TYR A 290 -6.35 0.12 35.00
C TYR A 290 -6.66 0.96 36.25
N GLU A 291 -6.40 0.43 37.45
CA GLU A 291 -6.67 1.17 38.69
C GLU A 291 -5.72 2.36 38.82
N SER A 292 -4.43 2.15 38.53
CA SER A 292 -3.46 3.25 38.49
C SER A 292 -3.74 4.22 37.35
N LEU A 293 -4.01 3.70 36.15
CA LEU A 293 -4.18 4.51 34.94
C LEU A 293 -5.41 5.42 34.99
N THR A 294 -6.52 4.93 35.56
CA THR A 294 -7.78 5.69 35.62
C THR A 294 -7.97 6.48 36.91
N LYS A 295 -7.01 6.41 37.85
CA LYS A 295 -7.12 7.02 39.19
C LYS A 295 -7.44 8.52 39.17
N SER A 296 -6.95 9.24 38.16
CA SER A 296 -7.14 10.69 38.00
C SER A 296 -8.24 11.04 37.01
N THR A 297 -8.97 10.05 36.49
CA THR A 297 -10.00 10.19 35.46
C THR A 297 -11.31 9.56 35.92
N THR A 298 -11.56 8.29 35.61
CA THR A 298 -12.83 7.58 35.88
C THR A 298 -12.83 6.80 37.18
N VAL A 299 -11.66 6.51 37.76
CA VAL A 299 -11.50 5.74 39.01
C VAL A 299 -12.15 4.35 38.89
N GLU A 300 -11.77 3.61 37.85
CA GLU A 300 -12.34 2.30 37.49
C GLU A 300 -11.28 1.18 37.51
N THR A 301 -11.74 -0.06 37.64
CA THR A 301 -10.89 -1.26 37.59
C THR A 301 -10.98 -1.94 36.22
N ALA A 302 -10.19 -3.01 36.04
CA ALA A 302 -10.20 -3.82 34.82
C ALA A 302 -11.58 -4.38 34.43
N ASP A 303 -12.53 -4.50 35.38
CA ASP A 303 -13.89 -5.01 35.12
C ASP A 303 -14.69 -4.18 34.09
N ARG A 304 -14.25 -2.95 33.85
CA ARG A 304 -14.87 -1.98 32.91
C ARG A 304 -14.26 -2.01 31.52
N PHE A 305 -13.20 -2.76 31.32
CA PHE A 305 -12.44 -2.81 30.08
C PHE A 305 -12.37 -4.23 29.52
N GLN A 306 -11.99 -4.34 28.26
CA GLN A 306 -11.75 -5.60 27.58
C GLN A 306 -10.67 -5.41 26.52
N ASP A 307 -10.21 -6.51 25.92
CA ASP A 307 -9.32 -6.45 24.77
C ASP A 307 -10.08 -5.93 23.53
N PHE A 308 -9.37 -5.25 22.65
CA PHE A 308 -9.90 -4.85 21.34
C PHE A 308 -10.25 -6.08 20.50
N HIS A 309 -11.31 -5.96 19.70
CA HIS A 309 -11.58 -6.94 18.66
C HIS A 309 -10.59 -6.79 17.49
N ALA A 310 -10.37 -7.88 16.76
CA ALA A 310 -9.40 -7.94 15.67
C ALA A 310 -9.60 -6.82 14.62
N GLU A 311 -10.86 -6.60 14.24
CA GLU A 311 -11.24 -5.55 13.29
C GLU A 311 -10.88 -4.16 13.84
N GLU A 312 -11.22 -3.89 15.10
CA GLU A 312 -10.97 -2.59 15.74
C GLU A 312 -9.47 -2.25 15.73
N LEU A 313 -8.61 -3.24 15.99
CA LEU A 313 -7.16 -3.07 15.89
C LEU A 313 -6.71 -2.73 14.47
N MET A 314 -7.23 -3.42 13.47
CA MET A 314 -6.90 -3.13 12.07
C MET A 314 -7.32 -1.71 11.68
N GLN A 315 -8.51 -1.27 12.08
CA GLN A 315 -8.99 0.09 11.79
C GLN A 315 -8.15 1.15 12.48
N ILE A 316 -7.77 0.94 13.74
CA ILE A 316 -6.89 1.86 14.46
C ILE A 316 -5.52 1.97 13.78
N ILE A 317 -4.88 0.84 13.49
CA ILE A 317 -3.55 0.81 12.85
C ILE A 317 -3.58 1.50 11.49
N ASN A 318 -4.54 1.11 10.64
CA ASN A 318 -4.67 1.67 9.30
C ASN A 318 -4.96 3.18 9.35
N THR A 319 -5.90 3.61 10.20
CA THR A 319 -6.25 5.02 10.33
C THR A 319 -5.11 5.86 10.89
N PHE A 320 -4.33 5.33 11.84
CA PHE A 320 -3.15 6.04 12.35
C PHE A 320 -2.06 6.17 11.29
N GLU A 321 -1.90 5.19 10.40
CA GLU A 321 -0.92 5.24 9.32
C GLU A 321 -1.24 6.31 8.27
N GLU A 322 -2.53 6.64 8.07
CA GLU A 322 -2.97 7.70 7.17
C GLU A 322 -2.56 9.11 7.65
N MET A 323 -2.19 9.26 8.93
CA MET A 323 -1.66 10.53 9.43
C MET A 323 -0.22 10.75 8.94
N PRO A 324 0.24 12.01 8.81
CA PRO A 324 1.65 12.31 8.56
C PRO A 324 2.57 11.63 9.58
N GLU A 325 3.74 11.11 9.14
CA GLU A 325 4.70 10.40 9.98
C GLU A 325 5.11 11.19 11.24
N GLY A 326 5.22 12.52 11.13
CA GLY A 326 5.51 13.40 12.26
C GLY A 326 4.46 13.38 13.38
N PHE A 327 3.26 12.85 13.12
CA PHE A 327 2.18 12.67 14.08
C PHE A 327 1.96 11.21 14.49
N HIS A 328 2.78 10.28 13.98
CA HIS A 328 2.63 8.87 14.32
C HIS A 328 2.88 8.64 15.81
N LYS A 329 4.00 9.15 16.34
CA LYS A 329 4.37 9.10 17.76
C LYS A 329 4.13 10.44 18.43
N ILE A 330 3.20 10.49 19.37
CA ILE A 330 2.92 11.69 20.16
C ILE A 330 3.45 11.48 21.58
N PRO A 331 4.26 12.40 22.14
CA PRO A 331 4.98 12.16 23.39
C PRO A 331 4.13 11.71 24.58
N ASN A 332 2.91 12.21 24.75
CA ASN A 332 2.02 11.91 25.87
C ASN A 332 0.94 10.86 25.56
N LEU A 333 0.75 10.44 24.31
CA LEU A 333 -0.19 9.36 23.99
C LEU A 333 0.52 8.02 24.18
N LYS A 334 0.17 7.29 25.24
CA LYS A 334 0.83 6.04 25.65
C LYS A 334 -0.05 4.81 25.53
N PHE A 335 -1.36 4.96 25.74
CA PHE A 335 -2.25 3.80 25.80
C PHE A 335 -3.51 3.99 24.96
N LEU A 336 -4.03 2.89 24.44
CA LEU A 336 -5.40 2.82 23.91
C LEU A 336 -6.17 1.79 24.74
N LEU A 337 -7.35 2.17 25.19
CA LEU A 337 -8.22 1.36 26.03
C LEU A 337 -9.51 1.06 25.28
N ARG A 338 -10.02 -0.15 25.47
CA ARG A 338 -11.34 -0.55 24.98
C ARG A 338 -12.26 -0.80 26.16
N ARG A 339 -13.31 0.02 26.29
CA ARG A 339 -14.35 -0.22 27.31
C ARG A 339 -15.08 -1.52 26.98
N LYS A 340 -15.58 -2.19 28.01
CA LYS A 340 -16.35 -3.43 27.86
C LYS A 340 -17.61 -3.20 27.02
N THR A 341 -17.93 -4.12 26.13
CA THR A 341 -19.13 -4.07 25.29
C THR A 341 -20.39 -3.79 26.13
N GLY A 342 -21.26 -2.91 25.63
CA GLY A 342 -22.48 -2.47 26.32
C GLY A 342 -22.28 -1.58 27.55
N HIS A 343 -21.06 -1.11 27.84
CA HIS A 343 -20.81 -0.16 28.93
C HIS A 343 -20.53 1.24 28.39
N ASP A 344 -21.36 2.19 28.81
CA ASP A 344 -21.14 3.62 28.53
C ASP A 344 -19.95 4.17 29.33
N HIS A 345 -19.45 5.33 28.90
CA HIS A 345 -18.46 6.09 29.67
C HIS A 345 -19.11 6.75 30.89
N PRO A 346 -18.55 6.62 32.11
CA PRO A 346 -19.22 7.04 33.35
C PRO A 346 -19.43 8.56 33.46
N LEU A 347 -18.53 9.35 32.87
CA LEU A 347 -18.60 10.82 32.89
C LEU A 347 -19.25 11.41 31.63
N TYR A 348 -19.25 10.66 30.53
CA TYR A 348 -19.63 11.14 29.20
C TYR A 348 -20.41 10.06 28.44
N PRO A 349 -21.62 9.68 28.90
CA PRO A 349 -22.29 8.47 28.41
C PRO A 349 -22.59 8.44 26.91
N SER A 350 -22.68 9.61 26.27
CA SER A 350 -22.92 9.73 24.82
C SER A 350 -21.65 9.85 23.97
N ALA A 351 -20.47 9.91 24.59
CA ALA A 351 -19.20 10.04 23.87
C ALA A 351 -18.77 8.67 23.33
N PRO A 352 -18.46 8.56 22.02
CA PRO A 352 -18.01 7.30 21.45
C PRO A 352 -16.57 6.98 21.85
N ALA A 353 -15.73 7.98 22.09
CA ALA A 353 -14.40 7.84 22.63
C ALA A 353 -14.03 9.08 23.47
N VAL A 354 -12.99 8.97 24.29
CA VAL A 354 -12.49 10.08 25.12
C VAL A 354 -10.95 10.08 25.15
N ALA A 355 -10.36 11.23 24.82
CA ALA A 355 -8.92 11.47 24.89
C ALA A 355 -8.49 12.19 26.19
N TRP A 356 -7.67 11.51 27.01
CA TRP A 356 -7.15 12.05 28.27
C TRP A 356 -5.77 12.68 28.10
N THR A 357 -5.74 13.88 27.52
CA THR A 357 -4.50 14.52 27.04
C THR A 357 -3.67 15.23 28.12
N PHE A 358 -4.27 15.55 29.27
CA PHE A 358 -3.60 16.27 30.36
C PHE A 358 -2.69 15.40 31.22
N LEU A 359 -2.72 14.08 31.02
CA LEU A 359 -1.86 13.13 31.71
C LEU A 359 -0.48 13.05 31.03
N GLU A 360 0.57 12.82 31.82
CA GLU A 360 1.91 12.56 31.29
C GLU A 360 1.95 11.26 30.46
N GLU A 361 1.27 10.23 30.97
CA GLU A 361 0.98 8.99 30.26
C GLU A 361 -0.50 8.93 29.89
N GLY A 362 -0.89 9.77 28.93
CA GLY A 362 -2.26 9.86 28.46
C GLY A 362 -2.72 8.68 27.61
N TYR A 363 -4.03 8.56 27.50
CA TYR A 363 -4.67 7.47 26.79
C TYR A 363 -5.95 7.90 26.08
N ILE A 364 -6.34 7.14 25.06
CA ILE A 364 -7.66 7.24 24.42
C ILE A 364 -8.45 6.01 24.87
N GLU A 365 -9.66 6.21 25.37
CA GLU A 365 -10.59 5.10 25.59
C GLU A 365 -11.71 5.10 24.54
N PHE A 366 -11.88 3.96 23.87
CA PHE A 366 -12.95 3.74 22.91
C PHE A 366 -14.10 2.99 23.57
N VAL A 367 -15.32 3.48 23.34
CA VAL A 367 -16.58 2.88 23.79
C VAL A 367 -17.16 2.01 22.67
N ASP A 368 -18.02 1.06 23.01
CA ASP A 368 -18.62 0.10 22.08
C ASP A 368 -19.30 0.73 20.86
N ILE A 369 -19.99 1.85 21.11
CA ILE A 369 -20.67 2.64 20.08
C ILE A 369 -19.70 3.22 19.02
N SER A 370 -18.40 3.33 19.34
CA SER A 370 -17.38 3.67 18.34
C SER A 370 -17.31 2.65 17.22
N PHE A 371 -17.63 1.38 17.44
CA PHE A 371 -17.35 0.35 16.43
C PHE A 371 -18.63 -0.26 15.85
N THR A 372 -19.77 -0.16 16.56
CA THR A 372 -20.98 -0.93 16.21
C THR A 372 -22.08 -0.14 15.52
N THR A 373 -22.16 1.18 15.71
CA THR A 373 -23.34 1.97 15.27
C THR A 373 -23.01 3.07 14.27
N ILE A 374 -21.76 3.17 13.84
CA ILE A 374 -21.29 4.25 13.00
C ILE A 374 -20.78 3.72 11.66
N SER A 375 -20.80 4.57 10.63
CA SER A 375 -20.19 4.20 9.36
C SER A 375 -18.67 4.09 9.49
N LEU A 376 -18.04 3.33 8.61
CA LEU A 376 -16.58 3.20 8.56
C LEU A 376 -15.88 4.57 8.42
N GLU A 377 -16.43 5.45 7.59
CA GLU A 377 -15.95 6.83 7.44
C GLU A 377 -15.98 7.61 8.77
N TYR A 378 -17.07 7.45 9.55
CA TYR A 378 -17.14 8.09 10.86
C TYR A 378 -16.10 7.48 11.81
N LEU A 379 -15.88 6.17 11.79
CA LEU A 379 -14.90 5.51 12.65
C LEU A 379 -13.49 6.05 12.39
N HIS A 380 -13.10 6.15 11.12
CA HIS A 380 -11.81 6.73 10.74
C HIS A 380 -11.67 8.16 11.24
N ARG A 381 -12.71 8.98 11.04
CA ARG A 381 -12.73 10.36 11.53
C ARG A 381 -12.66 10.44 13.04
N LEU A 382 -13.32 9.54 13.77
CA LEU A 382 -13.29 9.48 15.23
C LEU A 382 -11.89 9.12 15.73
N ILE A 383 -11.25 8.10 15.17
CA ILE A 383 -9.89 7.70 15.56
C ILE A 383 -8.91 8.87 15.34
N ILE A 384 -9.01 9.57 14.19
CA ILE A 384 -8.21 10.77 13.92
C ILE A 384 -8.56 11.91 14.88
N HIS A 385 -9.84 12.11 15.19
CA HIS A 385 -10.32 13.16 16.11
C HIS A 385 -9.70 13.00 17.49
N GLU A 386 -9.77 11.81 18.09
CA GLU A 386 -9.21 11.56 19.42
C GLU A 386 -7.69 11.74 19.42
N LYS A 387 -6.99 11.26 18.39
CA LYS A 387 -5.54 11.47 18.27
C LYS A 387 -5.19 12.95 18.04
N ALA A 388 -6.04 13.72 17.36
CA ALA A 388 -5.84 15.15 17.14
C ALA A 388 -5.90 15.96 18.44
N HIS A 389 -6.68 15.54 19.44
CA HIS A 389 -6.63 16.13 20.78
C HIS A 389 -5.21 16.09 21.38
N PHE A 390 -4.51 14.96 21.21
CA PHE A 390 -3.11 14.81 21.65
C PHE A 390 -2.15 15.67 20.82
N VAL A 391 -2.33 15.75 19.49
CA VAL A 391 -1.54 16.66 18.64
C VAL A 391 -1.68 18.10 19.11
N TYR A 392 -2.92 18.56 19.35
CA TYR A 392 -3.19 19.91 19.84
C TYR A 392 -2.53 20.15 21.20
N ALA A 393 -2.70 19.23 22.15
CA ALA A 393 -2.22 19.35 23.52
C ALA A 393 -0.69 19.24 23.67
N SER A 394 0.03 18.66 22.69
CA SER A 394 1.46 18.34 22.89
C SER A 394 2.40 18.77 21.78
N LEU A 395 1.92 18.91 20.54
CA LEU A 395 2.79 19.23 19.40
C LEU A 395 2.60 20.67 18.90
N LEU A 396 1.42 21.25 19.07
CA LEU A 396 1.19 22.65 18.72
C LEU A 396 1.72 23.58 19.81
N SER A 397 2.40 24.65 19.41
CA SER A 397 2.86 25.71 20.30
C SER A 397 1.68 26.54 20.81
N ASP A 398 1.86 27.24 21.93
CA ASP A 398 0.81 28.12 22.48
C ASP A 398 0.38 29.25 21.52
N ALA A 399 1.19 29.59 20.51
CA ALA A 399 0.83 30.55 19.48
C ALA A 399 -0.06 29.96 18.37
N LEU A 400 -0.09 28.64 18.24
CA LEU A 400 -0.90 27.89 17.28
C LEU A 400 -2.10 27.17 17.92
N ARG A 401 -2.14 27.13 19.26
CA ARG A 401 -3.28 26.68 20.06
C ARG A 401 -4.32 27.77 20.20
#